data_AF-A0A2N5YUP1-F1
#
_entry.id   AF-A0A2N5YUP1-F1
#
_cell.length_a   1.000
_cell.length_b   1.000
_cell.length_c   1.000
_cell.angle_alpha   90.00
_cell.angle_beta   90.00
_cell.angle_gamma   90.00
#
_symmetry.space_group_name_H-M   'P 1'
#
loop_
_entity.id
_entity.type
_entity.pdbx_description
1 polymer ?
#
loop_
_entity_poly.entity_id
_entity_poly.type
_entity_poly.pdbx_seq_one_letter_code
_entity_poly.pdbx_strand_id
1 'polypeptide(L)'
;MISDSYIKFYVKDTGIGISNENLDKIFNRFVQIDNSLVNISRGSGLGLSICQAYAEILGGTINVESELGNGSTFSLEIPLLSFS
;
A
#
# COMPACT_ATOMS: atom_id res chain seq x y z
N MET A 1 30.93 -4.10 -7.46
CA MET A 1 29.84 -3.83 -6.50
C MET A 1 28.71 -3.24 -7.31
N ILE A 2 27.68 -4.02 -7.60
CA ILE A 2 26.45 -3.47 -8.19
C ILE A 2 25.73 -2.83 -7.01
N SER A 3 25.51 -1.51 -7.03
CA SER A 3 24.61 -0.89 -6.06
C SER A 3 23.20 -1.37 -6.38
N ASP A 4 22.54 -2.03 -5.42
CA ASP A 4 21.13 -2.39 -5.56
C ASP A 4 20.34 -1.09 -5.77
N SER A 5 20.02 -0.83 -7.04
CA SER A 5 19.25 0.34 -7.44
C SER A 5 17.79 -0.05 -7.36
N TYR A 6 16.94 0.81 -6.82
CA TYR A 6 15.51 0.55 -6.70
C TYR A 6 14.72 1.56 -7.54
N ILE A 7 13.59 1.13 -8.09
CA ILE A 7 12.59 2.02 -8.68
C ILE A 7 11.39 2.14 -7.73
N LYS A 8 10.96 3.37 -7.47
CA LYS A 8 9.83 3.70 -6.59
C LYS A 8 8.67 4.21 -7.43
N PHE A 9 7.53 3.53 -7.34
CA PHE A 9 6.24 3.99 -7.83
C PHE A 9 5.42 4.48 -6.64
N TYR A 10 4.58 5.50 -6.86
CA TYR A 10 3.62 5.91 -5.85
C TYR A 10 2.27 6.27 -6.46
N VAL A 11 1.22 6.06 -5.67
CA VAL A 11 -0.14 6.51 -5.95
C VAL A 11 -0.57 7.37 -4.77
N LYS A 12 -0.87 8.64 -5.03
CA LYS A 12 -1.37 9.59 -4.05
C LYS A 12 -2.85 9.87 -4.30
N ASP A 13 -3.65 9.74 -3.25
CA ASP A 13 -5.05 10.12 -3.22
C ASP A 13 -5.29 11.27 -2.24
N THR A 14 -6.45 11.92 -2.36
CA THR A 14 -6.91 13.00 -1.47
C THR A 14 -8.19 12.61 -0.74
N GLY A 15 -8.37 11.30 -0.49
CA GLY A 15 -9.54 10.75 0.18
C GLY A 15 -9.53 11.01 1.68
N ILE A 16 -10.33 10.22 2.40
CA ILE A 16 -10.53 10.37 3.86
C ILE A 16 -9.28 10.06 4.70
N GLY A 17 -8.25 9.44 4.11
CA GLY A 17 -7.06 8.99 4.83
C GLY A 17 -7.33 7.79 5.74
N ILE A 18 -6.29 7.37 6.46
CA ILE A 18 -6.25 6.17 7.31
C ILE A 18 -5.63 6.57 8.65
N SER A 19 -6.22 6.13 9.77
CA SER A 19 -5.65 6.37 11.09
C SER A 19 -4.38 5.55 11.32
N ASN A 20 -3.43 6.09 12.09
CA ASN A 20 -2.16 5.42 12.39
C ASN A 20 -2.32 4.00 12.95
N GLU A 21 -3.31 3.80 13.83
CA GLU A 21 -3.66 2.50 14.43
C GLU A 21 -4.16 1.43 13.44
N ASN A 22 -4.49 1.84 12.23
CA ASN A 22 -5.00 0.95 11.18
C ASN A 22 -4.02 0.76 10.02
N LEU A 23 -2.92 1.55 9.93
CA LEU A 23 -1.93 1.44 8.85
C LEU A 23 -1.34 0.03 8.72
N ASP A 24 -1.06 -0.65 9.83
CA ASP A 24 -0.53 -2.02 9.78
C ASP A 24 -1.61 -3.05 9.40
N LYS A 25 -2.88 -2.73 9.67
CA LYS A 25 -3.99 -3.67 9.49
C LYS A 25 -4.50 -3.71 8.06
N ILE A 26 -4.31 -2.66 7.26
CA ILE A 26 -4.88 -2.60 5.90
C ILE A 26 -4.27 -3.62 4.93
N PHE A 27 -3.10 -4.15 5.24
CA PHE A 27 -2.46 -5.22 4.46
C PHE A 27 -2.96 -6.61 4.84
N ASN A 28 -3.67 -6.76 5.96
CA ASN A 28 -4.24 -8.03 6.36
C ASN A 28 -5.43 -8.40 5.48
N ARG A 29 -5.52 -9.70 5.14
CA ARG A 29 -6.63 -10.23 4.34
C ARG A 29 -7.96 -10.02 5.05
N PHE A 30 -8.98 -9.64 4.28
CA PHE A 30 -10.36 -9.44 4.74
C PHE A 30 -10.54 -8.30 5.74
N VAL A 31 -9.49 -7.49 6.01
CA VAL A 31 -9.64 -6.29 6.83
C VAL A 31 -10.29 -5.19 6.00
N GLN A 32 -11.34 -4.61 6.58
CA GLN A 32 -11.98 -3.39 6.13
C GLN A 32 -12.00 -2.46 7.33
N ILE A 33 -11.47 -1.25 7.18
CA ILE A 33 -11.58 -0.24 8.24
C ILE A 33 -13.02 0.26 8.20
N ASP A 34 -13.79 -0.08 9.25
CA ASP A 34 -15.14 0.44 9.44
C ASP A 34 -15.07 1.95 9.66
N ASN A 35 -15.28 2.71 8.59
CA ASN A 35 -15.64 4.12 8.70
C ASN A 35 -17.16 4.18 8.74
N SER A 36 -17.71 4.31 9.94
CA SER A 36 -19.14 4.49 10.27
C SER A 36 -19.82 5.66 9.52
N LEU A 37 -19.06 6.43 8.75
CA LEU A 37 -19.49 7.56 7.92
C LEU A 37 -19.74 7.18 6.44
N VAL A 38 -19.38 5.97 6.01
CA VAL A 38 -19.39 5.58 4.60
C VAL A 38 -20.21 4.31 4.43
N ASN A 39 -21.47 4.46 4.01
CA ASN A 39 -22.35 3.38 3.56
C ASN A 39 -21.81 2.74 2.26
N ILE A 40 -20.64 2.11 2.29
CA ILE A 40 -20.05 1.42 1.14
C ILE A 40 -19.51 0.08 1.60
N SER A 41 -20.37 -0.94 1.55
CA SER A 41 -19.86 -2.26 1.21
C SER A 41 -19.45 -2.23 -0.27
N ARG A 42 -18.17 -2.50 -0.56
CA ARG A 42 -17.73 -3.38 -1.66
C ARG A 42 -16.21 -3.39 -1.85
N GLY A 43 -15.58 -4.23 -1.06
CA GLY A 43 -14.29 -4.85 -1.37
C GLY A 43 -14.18 -6.11 -0.51
N SER A 44 -13.49 -7.15 -0.97
CA SER A 44 -13.22 -8.33 -0.13
C SER A 44 -12.15 -8.08 0.93
N GLY A 45 -11.57 -6.87 1.00
CA GLY A 45 -10.39 -6.59 1.81
C GLY A 45 -9.14 -7.35 1.34
N LEU A 46 -9.08 -7.73 0.06
CA LEU A 46 -7.95 -8.51 -0.49
C LEU A 46 -6.96 -7.67 -1.30
N GLY A 47 -7.36 -6.52 -1.84
CA GLY A 47 -6.55 -5.74 -2.78
C GLY A 47 -5.14 -5.46 -2.27
N LEU A 48 -5.01 -4.85 -1.09
CA LEU A 48 -3.70 -4.51 -0.52
C LEU A 48 -2.89 -5.74 -0.11
N SER A 49 -3.52 -6.78 0.40
CA SER A 49 -2.84 -8.05 0.72
C SER A 49 -2.27 -8.75 -0.53
N ILE A 50 -2.96 -8.60 -1.67
CA ILE A 50 -2.49 -9.09 -2.97
C ILE A 50 -1.32 -8.24 -3.45
N CYS A 51 -1.43 -6.91 -3.37
CA CYS A 51 -0.34 -6.00 -3.72
C CYS A 51 0.92 -6.27 -2.90
N GLN A 52 0.79 -6.53 -1.60
CA GLN A 52 1.90 -6.89 -0.72
C GLN A 52 2.58 -8.18 -1.18
N ALA A 53 1.80 -9.24 -1.44
CA ALA A 53 2.35 -10.50 -1.94
C ALA A 53 3.08 -10.33 -3.29
N TYR A 54 2.54 -9.51 -4.20
CA TYR A 54 3.23 -9.21 -5.47
C TYR A 54 4.50 -8.39 -5.28
N ALA A 55 4.51 -7.41 -4.37
CA ALA A 55 5.72 -6.66 -4.04
C ALA A 55 6.82 -7.59 -3.55
N GLU A 56 6.50 -8.51 -2.65
CA GLU A 56 7.43 -9.53 -2.13
C GLU A 56 7.94 -10.47 -3.25
N ILE A 57 7.06 -10.95 -4.14
CA ILE A 57 7.44 -11.79 -5.29
C ILE A 57 8.43 -11.05 -6.22
N LEU A 58 8.27 -9.74 -6.36
CA LEU A 58 9.17 -8.89 -7.15
C LEU A 58 10.47 -8.53 -6.41
N GLY A 59 10.68 -9.03 -5.19
CA GLY A 59 11.84 -8.70 -4.34
C GLY A 59 11.80 -7.27 -3.79
N GLY A 60 10.62 -6.67 -3.77
CA GLY A 60 10.38 -5.31 -3.33
C GLY A 60 9.51 -5.20 -2.08
N THR A 61 9.05 -3.99 -1.81
CA THR A 61 8.20 -3.66 -0.67
C THR A 61 7.08 -2.69 -1.06
N ILE A 62 5.94 -2.79 -0.39
CA ILE A 62 4.86 -1.81 -0.46
C ILE A 62 4.71 -1.12 0.89
N ASN A 63 4.54 0.20 0.88
CA ASN A 63 4.38 1.04 2.06
C ASN A 63 3.20 1.99 1.90
N VAL A 64 2.67 2.51 3.01
CA VAL A 64 1.65 3.55 3.01
C VAL A 64 2.01 4.66 4.00
N GLU A 65 1.80 5.90 3.56
CA GLU A 65 1.76 7.09 4.41
C GLU A 65 0.36 7.68 4.28
N SER A 66 -0.30 7.99 5.40
CA SER A 66 -1.66 8.51 5.36
C SER A 66 -1.94 9.39 6.57
N GLU A 67 -2.83 10.35 6.38
CA GLU A 67 -3.34 11.20 7.45
C GLU A 67 -4.85 11.40 7.26
N LEU A 68 -5.61 11.23 8.35
CA LEU A 68 -7.06 11.41 8.32
C LEU A 68 -7.42 12.82 7.81
N GLY A 69 -8.31 12.88 6.82
CA GLY A 69 -8.74 14.12 6.17
C GLY A 69 -7.83 14.64 5.06
N ASN A 70 -6.61 14.10 4.92
CA ASN A 70 -5.61 14.58 3.94
C ASN A 70 -5.30 13.56 2.83
N GLY A 71 -5.82 12.34 2.93
CA GLY A 71 -5.63 11.27 1.94
C GLY A 71 -4.47 10.34 2.27
N SER A 72 -4.05 9.53 1.29
CA SER A 72 -2.99 8.54 1.45
C SER A 72 -2.02 8.54 0.28
N THR A 73 -0.81 8.05 0.51
CA THR A 73 0.21 7.76 -0.49
C THR A 73 0.68 6.33 -0.31
N PHE A 74 0.39 5.48 -1.30
CA PHE A 74 0.90 4.11 -1.37
C PHE A 74 2.15 4.10 -2.24
N SER A 75 3.21 3.47 -1.77
CA SER A 75 4.50 3.38 -2.47
C SER A 75 4.91 1.93 -2.70
N LEU A 76 5.36 1.61 -3.91
CA LEU A 76 5.95 0.32 -4.29
C LEU A 76 7.41 0.55 -4.66
N GLU A 77 8.33 -0.13 -4.00
CA GLU A 77 9.77 -0.09 -4.27
C GLU A 77 10.21 -1.48 -4.74
N ILE A 78 10.79 -1.59 -5.94
CA ILE A 78 11.27 -2.87 -6.49
C ILE A 78 12.71 -2.74 -7.00
N PRO A 79 13.53 -3.81 -6.95
CA PRO A 79 14.88 -3.79 -7.49
C PRO A 79 14.89 -3.49 -8.99
N LEU A 80 15.77 -2.58 -9.39
CA LEU A 80 16.08 -2.29 -10.79
C LEU A 80 17.10 -3.33 -11.27
N LEU A 81 16.63 -4.29 -12.05
CA LEU A 81 17.53 -5.25 -12.69
C LEU A 81 18.40 -4.52 -13.73
N SER A 82 19.70 -4.42 -13.45
CA SER A 82 20.68 -4.01 -14.45
C SER A 82 21.11 -5.24 -15.23
N PHE A 83 20.59 -5.38 -16.46
CA PHE A 83 21.13 -6.33 -17.41
C PHE A 83 22.40 -5.70 -18.02
N SER A 84 23.56 -6.27 -17.69
CA SER A 84 24.84 -5.94 -18.35
C SER A 84 25.04 -6.80 -19.59
#